data_AF-A0A2N3E7B9-F1
#
_entry.id   AF-A0A2N3E7B9-F1
#
_cell.length_a   1.000
_cell.length_b   1.000
_cell.length_c   1.000
_cell.angle_alpha   90.00
_cell.angle_beta   90.00
_cell.angle_gamma   90.00
#
_symmetry.space_group_name_H-M   'P 1'
#
loop_
_entity.id
_entity.type
_entity.pdbx_description
1 polymer ?
#
loop_
_entity_poly.entity_id
_entity_poly.type
_entity_poly.pdbx_seq_one_letter_code
_entity_poly.pdbx_strand_id
1 'polypeptide(L)'
;MPMTDAARISAQRTAPAGLMLWRALQPLRGIVRFMNTGAHPDDETSGMLAALALRDGLSIAYACSTRGEGGQNDLVREAGADLGTLRTAEMERACDVLGLSMYWLSTSP
;
A
#
# COMPACT_ATOMS: atom_id res chain seq x y z
N MET A 1 24.03 -17.75 0.65
CA MET A 1 25.20 -17.15 1.33
C MET A 1 24.71 -16.22 2.42
N PRO A 2 25.38 -16.14 3.59
CA PRO A 2 25.08 -15.12 4.58
C PRO A 2 25.36 -13.72 3.98
N MET A 3 24.55 -12.73 4.37
CA MET A 3 24.72 -11.35 3.92
C MET A 3 26.02 -10.76 4.46
N THR A 4 26.64 -9.87 3.68
CA THR A 4 27.78 -9.07 4.15
C THR A 4 27.35 -8.08 5.21
N ASP A 5 28.27 -7.63 6.07
CA ASP A 5 27.96 -6.63 7.09
C ASP A 5 27.46 -5.31 6.50
N ALA A 6 27.98 -4.90 5.34
CA ALA A 6 27.49 -3.74 4.60
C ALA A 6 26.03 -3.90 4.16
N ALA A 7 25.66 -5.07 3.64
CA ALA A 7 24.28 -5.38 3.25
C ALA A 7 23.35 -5.42 4.47
N ARG A 8 23.80 -6.00 5.59
CA ARG A 8 23.06 -6.02 6.86
C ARG A 8 22.79 -4.60 7.39
N ILE A 9 23.82 -3.74 7.43
CA ILE A 9 23.69 -2.35 7.91
C ILE A 9 22.76 -1.55 6.99
N SER A 10 22.87 -1.73 5.67
CA SER A 10 21.99 -1.08 4.70
C SER A 10 20.52 -1.49 4.92
N ALA A 11 20.25 -2.78 5.11
CA ALA A 11 18.91 -3.29 5.38
C ALA A 11 18.33 -2.78 6.73
N GLN A 12 19.16 -2.70 7.77
CA GLN A 12 18.73 -2.16 9.07
C GLN A 12 18.41 -0.66 9.01
N ARG A 13 19.08 0.09 8.12
CA ARG A 13 18.80 1.51 7.90
C ARG A 13 17.47 1.74 7.17
N THR A 14 17.12 0.89 6.21
CA THR A 14 15.89 1.05 5.42
C THR A 14 14.65 0.60 6.18
N ALA A 15 14.76 -0.36 7.09
CA ALA A 15 13.67 -0.84 7.93
C ALA A 15 14.12 -1.04 9.40
N PRO A 16 14.28 0.04 10.17
CA PRO A 16 14.69 -0.07 11.58
C PRO A 16 13.68 -0.91 12.38
N ALA A 17 14.16 -1.91 13.10
CA ALA A 17 13.30 -2.87 13.81
C ALA A 17 12.30 -2.20 14.78
N GLY A 18 12.72 -1.14 15.48
CA GLY A 18 11.85 -0.38 16.37
C GLY A 18 10.70 0.32 15.64
N LEU A 19 10.94 0.87 14.45
CA LEU A 19 9.90 1.47 13.62
C LEU A 19 8.93 0.40 13.11
N MET A 20 9.46 -0.74 12.63
CA MET A 20 8.63 -1.85 12.15
C MET A 20 7.74 -2.42 13.26
N LEU A 21 8.28 -2.59 14.46
CA LEU A 21 7.51 -3.01 15.62
C LEU A 21 6.45 -1.98 16.00
N TRP A 22 6.80 -0.69 16.07
CA TRP A 22 5.84 0.37 16.36
C TRP A 22 4.68 0.37 15.36
N ARG A 23 4.95 0.24 14.05
CA ARG A 23 3.92 0.14 13.01
C ARG A 23 3.03 -1.09 13.22
N ALA A 24 3.61 -2.25 13.48
CA ALA A 24 2.88 -3.50 13.69
C ALA A 24 1.95 -3.46 14.92
N LEU A 25 2.30 -2.66 15.94
CA LEU A 25 1.50 -2.50 17.15
C LEU A 25 0.38 -1.45 17.02
N GLN A 26 0.42 -0.54 16.03
CA GLN A 26 -0.61 0.52 15.92
C GLN A 26 -2.05 -0.02 15.82
N PRO A 27 -2.35 -1.05 15.00
CA PRO A 27 -3.71 -1.58 14.88
C PRO A 27 -4.25 -2.23 16.16
N LEU A 28 -3.39 -2.55 17.14
CA LEU A 28 -3.78 -3.16 18.42
C LEU A 28 -4.31 -2.14 19.44
N ARG A 29 -4.25 -0.84 19.11
CA ARG A 29 -4.72 0.25 20.00
C ARG A 29 -6.24 0.35 20.10
N GLY A 30 -6.98 -0.34 19.23
CA GLY A 30 -8.43 -0.36 19.24
C GLY A 30 -9.02 -1.40 18.28
N ILE A 31 -10.36 -1.42 18.19
CA ILE A 31 -11.11 -2.34 17.34
C ILE A 31 -11.78 -1.66 16.14
N VAL A 32 -11.64 -0.33 16.04
CA VAL A 32 -12.27 0.47 14.99
C VAL A 32 -11.61 0.15 13.66
N ARG A 33 -12.46 -0.09 12.66
CA ARG A 33 -12.06 -0.36 11.28
C ARG A 33 -12.63 0.72 10.37
N PHE A 34 -11.83 1.17 9.42
CA PHE A 34 -12.24 2.15 8.42
C PHE A 34 -11.95 1.60 7.02
N MET A 35 -12.92 1.72 6.11
CA MET A 35 -12.76 1.33 4.71
C MET A 35 -12.87 2.57 3.84
N ASN A 36 -11.86 2.83 3.02
CA ASN A 36 -11.94 3.80 1.95
C ASN A 36 -12.18 3.08 0.62
N THR A 37 -13.07 3.62 -0.20
CA THR A 37 -13.35 3.11 -1.53
C THR A 37 -12.89 4.11 -2.59
N GLY A 38 -12.33 3.62 -3.69
CA GLY A 38 -11.93 4.39 -4.86
C GLY A 38 -12.34 3.71 -6.15
N ALA A 39 -12.44 4.48 -7.23
CA ALA A 39 -12.72 3.92 -8.56
C ALA A 39 -11.45 3.32 -9.17
N HIS A 40 -10.33 4.03 -9.03
CA HIS A 40 -9.03 3.69 -9.60
C HIS A 40 -7.93 3.72 -8.53
N PRO A 41 -6.78 3.07 -8.78
CA PRO A 41 -5.65 3.07 -7.84
C PRO A 41 -4.91 4.42 -7.90
N ASP A 42 -5.05 5.27 -6.88
CA ASP A 42 -4.61 6.68 -6.77
C ASP A 42 -5.73 7.59 -6.22
N ASP A 43 -6.99 7.12 -6.26
CA ASP A 43 -8.13 7.82 -5.66
C ASP A 43 -8.07 7.84 -4.12
N GLU A 44 -7.14 7.11 -3.50
CA GLU A 44 -7.01 7.08 -2.06
C GLU A 44 -6.43 8.39 -1.50
N THR A 45 -7.02 8.90 -0.44
CA THR A 45 -6.44 10.04 0.29
C THR A 45 -5.31 9.54 1.20
N SER A 46 -4.17 9.16 0.61
CA SER A 46 -3.04 8.49 1.28
C SER A 46 -2.61 9.15 2.60
N GLY A 47 -2.55 10.49 2.65
CA GLY A 47 -2.19 11.22 3.88
C GLY A 47 -3.21 11.08 5.01
N MET A 48 -4.51 11.03 4.68
CA MET A 48 -5.57 10.76 5.65
C MET A 48 -5.50 9.32 6.16
N LEU A 49 -5.30 8.35 5.26
CA LEU A 49 -5.19 6.93 5.63
C LEU A 49 -3.98 6.69 6.53
N ALA A 50 -2.84 7.31 6.23
CA ALA A 50 -1.66 7.27 7.09
C ALA A 50 -1.93 7.86 8.48
N ALA A 51 -2.65 8.97 8.58
CA ALA A 51 -3.03 9.54 9.87
C ALA A 51 -3.93 8.58 10.66
N LEU A 52 -4.98 8.05 10.05
CA LEU A 52 -5.89 7.12 10.72
C LEU A 52 -5.17 5.83 11.18
N ALA A 53 -4.29 5.27 10.35
CA ALA A 53 -3.55 4.05 10.69
C ALA A 53 -2.45 4.30 11.73
N LEU A 54 -1.58 5.30 11.50
CA LEU A 54 -0.33 5.46 12.24
C LEU A 54 -0.44 6.39 13.45
N ARG A 55 -1.29 7.43 13.39
CA ARG A 55 -1.54 8.34 14.53
C ARG A 55 -2.63 7.76 15.43
N ASP A 56 -3.74 7.36 14.82
CA ASP A 56 -4.97 7.01 15.54
C ASP A 56 -5.12 5.50 15.80
N GLY A 57 -4.34 4.65 15.13
CA GLY A 57 -4.30 3.20 15.38
C GLY A 57 -5.48 2.42 14.81
N LEU A 58 -6.15 2.94 13.78
CA LEU A 58 -7.24 2.25 13.12
C LEU A 58 -6.73 1.17 12.18
N SER A 59 -7.48 0.07 12.08
CA SER A 59 -7.28 -0.92 11.02
C SER A 59 -7.95 -0.43 9.75
N ILE A 60 -7.18 -0.27 8.68
CA ILE A 60 -7.67 0.34 7.44
C ILE A 60 -7.77 -0.70 6.32
N ALA A 61 -8.87 -0.64 5.57
CA ALA A 61 -9.07 -1.33 4.32
C ALA A 61 -9.18 -0.31 3.17
N TYR A 62 -8.65 -0.65 2.00
CA TYR A 62 -8.91 0.06 0.76
C TYR A 62 -9.56 -0.88 -0.24
N ALA A 63 -10.68 -0.46 -0.82
CA ALA A 63 -11.39 -1.21 -1.83
C ALA A 63 -11.44 -0.41 -3.13
N CYS A 64 -10.89 -0.98 -4.21
CA CYS A 64 -10.79 -0.31 -5.50
C CYS A 64 -11.65 -1.01 -6.54
N SER A 65 -12.42 -0.23 -7.29
CA SER A 65 -13.39 -0.76 -8.26
C SER A 65 -12.73 -1.35 -9.51
N THR A 66 -11.68 -0.69 -10.01
CA THR A 66 -10.99 -1.02 -11.26
C THR A 66 -9.49 -1.15 -10.99
N ARG A 67 -8.72 -1.57 -12.00
CA ARG A 67 -7.25 -1.57 -11.91
C ARG A 67 -6.63 -0.37 -12.61
N GLY A 68 -7.45 0.59 -13.05
CA GLY A 68 -6.98 1.81 -13.70
C GLY A 68 -6.48 1.59 -15.13
N GLU A 69 -6.96 0.53 -15.79
CA GLU A 69 -6.57 0.09 -17.12
C GLU A 69 -6.90 1.10 -18.23
N GLY A 70 -7.93 1.93 -18.02
CA GLY A 70 -8.32 3.03 -18.91
C GLY A 70 -7.55 4.33 -18.68
N GLY A 71 -6.57 4.33 -17.78
CA GLY A 71 -5.75 5.49 -17.45
C GLY A 71 -4.70 5.83 -18.52
N GLN A 72 -3.97 6.91 -18.26
CA GLN A 72 -2.81 7.32 -19.06
C GLN A 72 -1.53 6.97 -18.30
N ASN A 73 -0.48 6.58 -19.03
CA ASN A 73 0.87 6.41 -18.50
C ASN A 73 1.79 7.43 -19.19
N ASP A 74 2.38 8.33 -18.40
CA ASP A 74 3.25 9.39 -18.92
C ASP A 74 4.67 8.91 -19.22
N LEU A 75 5.10 7.80 -18.61
CA LEU A 75 6.48 7.32 -18.69
C LEU A 75 6.70 6.33 -19.83
N VAL A 76 5.67 5.53 -20.15
CA VAL A 76 5.82 4.40 -21.08
C VAL A 76 4.51 4.12 -21.83
N ARG A 77 4.48 3.03 -22.62
CA ARG A 77 3.40 2.72 -23.57
C ARG A 77 2.38 1.70 -23.06
N GLU A 78 2.47 1.21 -21.83
CA GLU A 78 1.48 0.27 -21.32
C GLU A 78 0.10 0.95 -21.26
N ALA A 79 -0.92 0.22 -21.70
CA ALA A 79 -2.31 0.65 -21.73
C ALA A 79 -3.23 -0.57 -21.58
N GLY A 80 -4.48 -0.36 -21.18
CA GLY A 80 -5.41 -1.47 -20.96
C GLY A 80 -4.90 -2.40 -19.86
N ALA A 81 -5.01 -3.71 -20.10
CA ALA A 81 -4.68 -4.73 -19.09
C ALA A 81 -3.21 -4.69 -18.61
N ASP A 82 -2.27 -4.28 -19.47
CA ASP A 82 -0.85 -4.15 -19.08
C ASP A 82 -0.68 -3.00 -18.07
N LEU A 83 -1.34 -1.87 -18.31
CA LEU A 83 -1.37 -0.75 -17.36
C LEU A 83 -2.10 -1.13 -16.08
N GLY A 84 -3.23 -1.84 -16.18
CA GLY A 84 -3.97 -2.34 -15.03
C GLY A 84 -3.12 -3.26 -14.16
N THR A 85 -2.29 -4.11 -14.77
CA THR A 85 -1.35 -4.99 -14.07
C THR A 85 -0.28 -4.20 -13.33
N LEU A 86 0.28 -3.17 -13.98
CA LEU A 86 1.29 -2.31 -13.37
C LEU A 86 0.73 -1.54 -12.18
N ARG A 87 -0.40 -0.85 -12.36
CA ARG A 87 -1.05 -0.07 -11.29
C ARG A 87 -1.58 -0.93 -10.14
N THR A 88 -1.94 -2.18 -10.44
CA THR A 88 -2.24 -3.17 -9.39
C THR A 88 -1.04 -3.34 -8.46
N ALA A 89 0.15 -3.61 -9.03
CA ALA A 89 1.35 -3.84 -8.26
C ALA A 89 1.79 -2.58 -7.49
N GLU A 90 1.63 -1.40 -8.10
CA GLU A 90 1.88 -0.11 -7.44
C GLU A 90 0.97 0.11 -6.23
N MET A 91 -0.34 -0.13 -6.40
CA MET A 91 -1.32 0.04 -5.33
C MET A 91 -1.12 -0.97 -4.20
N GLU A 92 -0.88 -2.25 -4.51
CA GLU A 92 -0.58 -3.27 -3.50
C GLU A 92 0.67 -2.89 -2.72
N ARG A 93 1.71 -2.38 -3.41
CA ARG A 93 2.91 -1.88 -2.75
C ARG A 93 2.64 -0.66 -1.88
N ALA A 94 1.76 0.26 -2.31
CA ALA A 94 1.34 1.42 -1.52
C ALA A 94 0.59 0.99 -0.25
N CYS A 95 -0.33 0.01 -0.37
CA CYS A 95 -1.01 -0.60 0.76
C CYS A 95 -0.01 -1.23 1.76
N ASP A 96 1.01 -1.95 1.28
CA ASP A 96 2.06 -2.52 2.15
C ASP A 96 2.85 -1.43 2.90
N VAL A 97 3.16 -0.31 2.25
CA VAL A 97 3.88 0.82 2.89
C VAL A 97 3.05 1.41 4.03
N LEU A 98 1.74 1.55 3.82
CA LEU A 98 0.80 2.16 4.75
C LEU A 98 0.19 1.17 5.75
N GLY A 99 0.37 -0.14 5.54
CA GLY A 99 -0.23 -1.20 6.36
C GLY A 99 -1.73 -1.38 6.14
N LEU A 100 -2.22 -1.18 4.92
CA LEU A 100 -3.64 -1.28 4.56
C LEU A 100 -3.98 -2.68 4.07
N SER A 101 -5.21 -3.15 4.34
CA SER A 101 -5.76 -4.33 3.69
C SER A 101 -6.35 -3.97 2.33
N MET A 102 -5.87 -4.62 1.27
CA MET A 102 -6.30 -4.33 -0.10
C MET A 102 -7.43 -5.25 -0.57
N TYR A 103 -8.44 -4.67 -1.23
CA TYR A 103 -9.56 -5.38 -1.84
C TYR A 103 -9.78 -4.89 -3.27
N TRP A 104 -9.67 -5.80 -4.24
CA TRP A 104 -10.05 -5.54 -5.62
C TRP A 104 -11.50 -5.98 -5.85
N LEU A 105 -12.34 -5.09 -6.38
CA LEU A 105 -13.70 -5.46 -6.78
C LEU A 105 -13.75 -6.01 -8.21
N SER A 106 -12.77 -5.67 -9.05
CA SER A 106 -12.62 -6.25 -10.39
C SER A 106 -11.99 -7.64 -10.35
N THR A 107 -12.42 -8.52 -11.26
CA THR A 107 -11.92 -9.89 -11.38
C THR A 107 -10.67 -10.02 -12.26
N SER A 108 -10.37 -9.01 -13.07
CA SER A 108 -9.16 -8.95 -13.91
C SER A 108 -8.62 -7.52 -13.99
N PRO A 109 -7.34 -7.36 -14.36
CA PRO A 109 -6.81 -6.18 -15.05
C PRO A 109 -7.53 -5.93 -16.38
#